data_AF-A0A6I2UEB2-F1
#
_entry.id   AF-A0A6I2UEB2-F1
#
_cell.length_a   1.000
_cell.length_b   1.000
_cell.length_c   1.000
_cell.angle_alpha   90.00
_cell.angle_beta   90.00
_cell.angle_gamma   90.00
#
_symmetry.space_group_name_H-M   'P 1'
#
loop_
_entity.id
_entity.type
_entity.pdbx_description
1 polymer ?
#
loop_
_entity_poly.entity_id
_entity_poly.type
_entity_poly.pdbx_seq_one_letter_code
_entity_poly.pdbx_strand_id
1 'polypeptide(L)'
;MARFRDLRVKSGYSQEEFRKLYNEKYNRNYTSAAISMIEHGKRMPELGALMDFADFYGVTLDYLLGRSVELDSQQISSQLSFLAENLDDQVRADTDAKESKTEKAENLQMLRCLLQQSAVLAKRMEKENY
;
A
#
# COMPACT_ATOMS: atom_id res chain seq x y z
N MET A 1 -6.95 22.56 2.50
CA MET A 1 -5.75 22.36 1.63
C MET A 1 -5.95 21.05 0.88
N ALA A 2 -5.80 21.07 -0.44
CA ALA A 2 -6.06 19.88 -1.26
C ALA A 2 -4.80 18.98 -1.30
N ARG A 3 -4.98 17.66 -1.18
CA ARG A 3 -3.88 16.68 -1.01
C ARG A 3 -3.06 16.39 -2.28
N PHE A 4 -3.23 17.19 -3.34
CA PHE A 4 -2.57 16.99 -4.65
C PHE A 4 -1.06 17.08 -4.56
N ARG A 5 -0.53 18.06 -3.81
CA ARG A 5 0.92 18.23 -3.66
C ARG A 5 1.54 17.03 -2.95
N ASP A 6 0.91 16.56 -1.90
CA ASP A 6 1.42 15.44 -1.09
C ASP A 6 1.41 14.14 -1.91
N LEU A 7 0.36 13.90 -2.68
CA LEU A 7 0.28 12.76 -3.60
C LEU A 7 1.39 12.80 -4.65
N ARG A 8 1.61 13.97 -5.28
CA ARG A 8 2.70 14.13 -6.24
C ARG A 8 4.07 13.83 -5.64
N VAL A 9 4.34 14.35 -4.44
CA VAL A 9 5.61 14.12 -3.73
C VAL A 9 5.76 12.64 -3.33
N LYS A 10 4.71 12.00 -2.84
CA LYS A 10 4.71 10.55 -2.52
C LYS A 10 4.99 9.68 -3.74
N SER A 11 4.47 10.08 -4.90
CA SER A 11 4.75 9.39 -6.17
C SER A 11 6.12 9.71 -6.76
N GLY A 12 6.90 10.63 -6.15
CA GLY A 12 8.26 10.95 -6.58
C GLY A 12 8.35 11.83 -7.83
N TYR A 13 7.25 12.44 -8.27
CA TYR A 13 7.23 13.25 -9.50
C TYR A 13 7.50 14.74 -9.22
N SER A 14 8.30 15.37 -10.07
CA SER A 14 8.34 16.83 -10.16
C SER A 14 7.01 17.36 -10.74
N GLN A 15 6.73 18.65 -10.52
CA GLN A 15 5.51 19.28 -11.06
C GLN A 15 5.48 19.24 -12.60
N GLU A 16 6.64 19.33 -13.25
CA GLU A 16 6.74 19.29 -14.71
C GLU A 16 6.55 17.88 -15.28
N GLU A 17 7.15 16.88 -14.65
CA GLU A 17 6.99 15.46 -15.04
C GLU A 17 5.55 15.03 -14.86
N PHE A 18 4.95 15.32 -13.70
CA PHE A 18 3.55 15.03 -13.43
C PHE A 18 2.65 15.68 -14.50
N ARG A 19 2.86 16.96 -14.81
CA ARG A 19 2.11 17.68 -15.84
C ARG A 19 2.21 16.98 -17.19
N LYS A 20 3.41 16.63 -17.63
CA LYS A 20 3.65 15.99 -18.93
C LYS A 20 2.92 14.64 -18.99
N LEU A 21 3.14 13.78 -18.00
CA LEU A 21 2.51 12.46 -17.91
C LEU A 21 0.99 12.54 -17.86
N TYR A 22 0.44 13.45 -17.05
CA TYR A 22 -1.00 13.61 -16.90
C TYR A 22 -1.63 14.16 -18.19
N ASN A 23 -1.01 15.16 -18.82
CA ASN A 23 -1.47 15.73 -20.08
C ASN A 23 -1.47 14.69 -21.21
N GLU A 24 -0.42 13.86 -21.28
CA GLU A 24 -0.30 12.77 -22.25
C GLU A 24 -1.33 11.66 -22.01
N LYS A 25 -1.52 11.23 -20.75
CA LYS A 25 -2.42 10.13 -20.40
C LYS A 25 -3.90 10.47 -20.57
N TYR A 26 -4.31 11.68 -20.20
CA TYR A 26 -5.72 12.10 -20.21
C TYR A 26 -6.05 13.07 -21.35
N ASN A 27 -5.11 13.29 -22.27
CA ASN A 27 -5.23 14.23 -23.38
C ASN A 27 -5.70 15.63 -22.93
N ARG A 28 -5.05 16.14 -21.86
CA ARG A 28 -5.35 17.43 -21.23
C ARG A 28 -4.23 18.43 -21.52
N ASN A 29 -4.55 19.73 -21.42
CA ASN A 29 -3.59 20.80 -21.67
C ASN A 29 -3.37 21.66 -20.41
N TYR A 30 -3.01 21.04 -19.29
CA TYR A 30 -2.69 21.80 -18.07
C TYR A 30 -1.35 22.53 -18.19
N THR A 31 -1.33 23.79 -17.77
CA THR A 31 -0.11 24.60 -17.64
C THR A 31 0.49 24.45 -16.25
N SER A 32 1.79 24.75 -16.09
CA SER A 32 2.45 24.70 -14.77
C SER A 32 1.79 25.64 -13.76
N ALA A 33 1.35 26.82 -14.21
CA ALA A 33 0.61 27.77 -13.38
C ALA A 33 -0.74 27.19 -12.93
N ALA A 34 -1.46 26.48 -13.80
CA ALA A 34 -2.73 25.85 -13.45
C ALA A 34 -2.55 24.76 -12.38
N ILE A 35 -1.55 23.89 -12.53
CA ILE A 35 -1.24 22.84 -11.55
C ILE A 35 -0.81 23.46 -10.22
N SER A 36 0.03 24.50 -10.24
CA SER A 36 0.40 25.22 -9.03
C SER A 36 -0.82 25.80 -8.32
N MET A 37 -1.75 26.44 -9.04
CA MET A 37 -2.99 26.95 -8.44
C MET A 37 -3.86 25.82 -7.83
N ILE A 38 -3.90 24.66 -8.47
CA ILE A 38 -4.63 23.48 -7.97
C ILE A 38 -3.97 22.94 -6.69
N GLU A 39 -2.65 22.76 -6.69
CA GLU A 39 -1.89 22.28 -5.53
C GLU A 39 -2.02 23.22 -4.32
N HIS A 40 -2.10 24.53 -4.56
CA HIS A 40 -2.30 25.53 -3.50
C HIS A 40 -3.78 25.75 -3.14
N GLY A 41 -4.71 25.02 -3.77
CA GLY A 41 -6.15 25.16 -3.52
C GLY A 41 -6.74 26.50 -3.96
N LYS A 42 -6.01 27.30 -4.74
CA LYS A 42 -6.49 28.57 -5.32
C LYS A 42 -7.45 28.35 -6.47
N ARG A 43 -7.38 27.19 -7.12
CA ARG A 43 -8.29 26.77 -8.19
C ARG A 43 -8.71 25.33 -7.97
N MET A 44 -10.00 25.06 -8.10
CA MET A 44 -10.52 23.69 -8.08
C MET A 44 -10.54 23.13 -9.51
N PRO A 45 -10.07 21.90 -9.75
CA PRO A 45 -10.27 21.22 -11.02
C PRO A 45 -11.75 20.98 -11.30
N GLU A 46 -12.10 20.81 -12.57
CA GLU A 46 -13.42 20.32 -12.96
C GLU A 46 -13.63 18.88 -12.48
N LEU A 47 -14.90 18.46 -12.34
CA LEU A 47 -15.24 17.12 -11.84
C LEU A 47 -14.56 16.00 -12.65
N GLY A 48 -14.56 16.12 -13.99
CA GLY A 48 -13.90 15.13 -14.84
C GLY A 48 -12.39 15.05 -14.58
N ALA A 49 -11.73 16.19 -14.44
CA ALA A 49 -10.30 16.21 -14.10
C ALA A 49 -10.05 15.63 -12.70
N LEU A 50 -10.95 15.88 -11.74
CA LEU A 50 -10.87 15.33 -10.40
C LEU A 50 -10.93 13.79 -10.40
N MET A 51 -11.80 13.21 -11.23
CA MET A 51 -11.86 11.75 -11.46
C MET A 51 -10.56 11.26 -12.10
N ASP A 52 -10.07 11.95 -13.13
CA ASP A 52 -8.78 11.62 -13.76
C ASP A 52 -7.62 11.64 -12.75
N PHE A 53 -7.58 12.61 -11.82
CA PHE A 53 -6.58 12.65 -10.75
C PHE A 53 -6.73 11.48 -9.77
N ALA A 54 -7.96 11.13 -9.39
CA ALA A 54 -8.23 10.00 -8.51
C ALA A 54 -7.73 8.69 -9.13
N ASP A 55 -8.04 8.48 -10.41
CA ASP A 55 -7.60 7.31 -11.17
C ASP A 55 -6.09 7.30 -11.41
N PHE A 56 -5.46 8.46 -11.61
CA PHE A 56 -4.01 8.57 -11.79
C PHE A 56 -3.25 8.14 -10.54
N TYR A 57 -3.69 8.59 -9.37
CA TYR A 57 -3.04 8.30 -8.09
C TYR A 57 -3.57 7.03 -7.41
N GLY A 58 -4.63 6.41 -7.94
CA GLY A 58 -5.26 5.22 -7.35
C GLY A 58 -5.94 5.51 -6.01
N VAL A 59 -6.51 6.70 -5.83
CA VAL A 59 -7.15 7.15 -4.58
C VAL A 59 -8.62 7.51 -4.82
N THR A 60 -9.42 7.56 -3.75
CA THR A 60 -10.82 8.00 -3.87
C THR A 60 -10.93 9.52 -3.99
N LEU A 61 -12.01 10.00 -4.62
CA LEU A 61 -12.33 11.44 -4.69
C LEU A 61 -12.41 12.08 -3.30
N ASP A 62 -12.97 11.37 -2.31
CA ASP A 62 -13.05 11.84 -0.93
C ASP A 62 -11.66 12.06 -0.30
N TYR A 63 -10.67 11.26 -0.67
CA TYR A 63 -9.28 11.46 -0.24
C TYR A 63 -8.68 12.73 -0.85
N LEU A 64 -8.89 12.98 -2.14
CA LEU A 64 -8.38 14.19 -2.82
C LEU A 64 -8.97 15.48 -2.23
N LEU A 65 -10.27 15.45 -1.94
CA LEU A 65 -11.00 16.58 -1.37
C LEU A 65 -10.73 16.79 0.12
N GLY A 66 -9.93 15.91 0.74
CA GLY A 66 -9.62 15.99 2.17
C GLY A 66 -10.82 15.66 3.06
N ARG A 67 -11.84 14.97 2.53
CA ARG A 67 -12.95 14.40 3.30
C ARG A 67 -12.58 13.09 3.98
N SER A 68 -11.51 12.43 3.54
CA SER A 68 -10.99 11.27 4.26
C SER A 68 -10.57 11.70 5.66
N VAL A 69 -11.32 11.18 6.63
CA VAL A 69 -11.00 11.16 8.06
C VAL A 69 -9.50 10.92 8.18
N GLU A 70 -8.78 11.81 8.86
CA GLU A 70 -7.50 11.45 9.44
C GLU A 70 -7.83 10.26 10.33
N LEU A 71 -7.57 9.06 9.83
CA LEU A 71 -7.81 7.86 10.60
C LEU A 71 -6.90 8.01 11.81
N ASP A 72 -7.49 8.39 12.93
CA ASP A 72 -6.77 8.55 14.16
C ASP A 72 -6.05 7.24 14.39
N SER A 73 -4.73 7.29 14.59
CA SER A 73 -3.93 6.07 14.72
C SER A 73 -4.47 5.22 15.88
N GLN A 74 -5.13 5.87 16.84
CA GLN A 74 -5.88 5.22 17.91
C GLN A 74 -7.13 4.47 17.41
N GLN A 75 -7.93 5.05 16.52
CA GLN A 75 -9.08 4.37 15.92
C GLN A 75 -8.67 3.17 15.04
N ILE A 76 -7.57 3.28 14.29
CA ILE A 76 -7.07 2.14 13.51
C ILE A 76 -6.63 1.02 14.46
N SER A 77 -5.89 1.36 15.53
CA SER A 77 -5.44 0.36 16.50
C SER A 77 -6.60 -0.34 17.20
N SER A 78 -7.66 0.39 17.56
CA SER A 78 -8.83 -0.18 18.22
C SER A 78 -9.66 -1.05 17.27
N GLN A 79 -9.83 -0.64 16.02
CA GLN A 79 -10.49 -1.46 14.99
C GLN A 79 -9.70 -2.73 14.67
N LEU A 80 -8.37 -2.65 14.56
CA LEU A 80 -7.51 -3.82 14.35
C LEU A 80 -7.54 -4.79 15.53
N SER A 81 -7.49 -4.27 16.77
CA SER A 81 -7.61 -5.10 17.98
C SER A 81 -8.95 -5.83 18.03
N PHE A 82 -10.04 -5.12 17.73
CA PHE A 82 -11.38 -5.69 17.70
C PHE A 82 -11.53 -6.78 16.62
N LEU A 83 -10.97 -6.57 15.43
CA LEU A 83 -10.99 -7.58 14.36
C LEU A 83 -10.15 -8.81 14.72
N ALA A 84 -8.99 -8.61 15.35
CA ALA A 84 -8.13 -9.71 15.80
C ALA A 84 -8.82 -10.58 16.86
N GLU A 85 -9.49 -9.97 17.84
CA GLU A 85 -10.26 -10.68 18.87
C GLU A 85 -11.43 -11.48 18.27
N ASN A 86 -12.15 -10.91 17.31
CA ASN A 86 -13.26 -11.61 16.65
C ASN A 86 -12.81 -12.77 15.74
N LEU A 87 -11.59 -12.70 15.18
CA LEU A 87 -10.99 -13.80 14.42
C LEU A 87 -10.63 -14.99 15.33
N ASP A 88 -10.18 -14.73 16.56
CA ASP A 88 -9.88 -15.80 17.53
C ASP A 88 -11.14 -16.57 17.96
N ASP A 89 -12.30 -15.89 18.06
CA ASP A 89 -13.56 -16.54 18.41
C ASP A 89 -14.15 -17.35 17.23
N GLN A 90 -13.96 -16.93 15.97
CA GLN A 90 -14.34 -17.76 14.81
C GLN A 90 -13.43 -18.99 14.63
N VAL A 91 -12.15 -18.90 15.00
CA VAL A 91 -11.22 -20.04 14.98
C VAL A 91 -11.55 -21.07 16.08
N ARG A 92 -12.25 -20.67 17.15
CA ARG A 92 -12.74 -21.59 18.19
C ARG A 92 -14.01 -22.33 17.81
N ALA A 93 -14.83 -21.78 16.92
CA ALA A 93 -16.00 -22.48 16.37
C ALA A 93 -15.62 -23.52 15.30
N ASP A 94 -14.49 -23.31 14.61
CA ASP A 94 -13.97 -24.17 13.54
C ASP A 94 -13.08 -25.33 14.05
N THR A 95 -13.35 -25.86 15.24
CA THR A 95 -12.58 -26.97 15.85
C THR A 95 -12.62 -28.30 15.09
N ASP A 96 -13.29 -28.37 13.94
CA ASP A 96 -13.10 -29.44 12.94
C ASP A 96 -11.80 -29.29 12.12
N ALA A 97 -11.10 -28.14 12.19
CA ALA A 97 -9.87 -27.83 11.43
C ALA A 97 -8.54 -28.12 12.16
N LYS A 98 -8.52 -29.04 13.14
CA LYS A 98 -7.31 -29.39 13.92
C LYS A 98 -6.23 -30.13 13.11
N GLU A 99 -6.63 -30.89 12.09
CA GLU A 99 -5.69 -31.62 11.22
C GLU A 99 -4.81 -30.68 10.36
N SER A 100 -5.39 -29.64 9.75
CA SER A 100 -4.66 -28.75 8.83
C SER A 100 -3.64 -27.83 9.52
N LYS A 101 -3.84 -27.46 10.79
CA LYS A 101 -2.83 -26.71 11.57
C LYS A 101 -1.60 -27.57 11.88
N THR A 102 -1.79 -28.87 12.07
CA THR A 102 -0.71 -29.82 12.36
C THR A 102 0.16 -30.04 11.12
N GLU A 103 -0.46 -30.29 9.96
CA GLU A 103 0.27 -30.43 8.69
C GLU A 103 1.03 -29.16 8.29
N LYS A 104 0.44 -27.98 8.48
CA LYS A 104 1.13 -26.70 8.21
C LYS A 104 2.32 -26.49 9.14
N ALA A 105 2.21 -26.88 10.42
CA ALA A 105 3.32 -26.80 11.36
C ALA A 105 4.45 -27.77 10.99
N GLU A 106 4.10 -29.01 10.60
CA GLU A 106 5.06 -30.03 10.13
C GLU A 106 5.79 -29.58 8.87
N ASN A 107 5.07 -29.02 7.89
CA ASN A 107 5.67 -28.49 6.65
C ASN A 107 6.65 -27.35 6.92
N LEU A 108 6.31 -26.43 7.83
CA LEU A 108 7.18 -25.34 8.23
C LEU A 108 8.46 -25.86 8.91
N GLN A 109 8.31 -26.89 9.74
CA GLN A 109 9.42 -27.55 10.43
C GLN A 109 10.34 -28.30 9.45
N MET A 110 9.76 -28.96 8.45
CA MET A 110 10.51 -29.62 7.38
C MET A 110 11.32 -28.60 6.55
N LEU A 111 10.72 -27.47 6.18
CA LEU A 111 11.40 -26.40 5.44
C LEU A 111 12.58 -25.81 6.23
N ARG A 112 12.41 -25.59 7.53
CA ARG A 112 13.47 -25.09 8.41
C ARG A 112 14.66 -26.04 8.46
N CYS A 113 14.41 -27.35 8.55
CA CYS A 113 15.47 -28.36 8.57
C CYS A 113 16.28 -28.34 7.26
N LEU A 114 15.62 -28.27 6.10
CA LEU A 114 16.29 -28.21 4.79
C LEU A 114 17.17 -26.97 4.64
N LEU A 115 16.69 -25.80 5.08
CA LEU A 115 17.46 -24.55 5.04
C LEU A 115 18.68 -24.58 5.96
N GLN A 116 18.56 -25.22 7.13
CA GLN A 116 19.70 -25.40 8.02
C GLN A 116 20.76 -26.32 7.41
N GLN A 117 20.33 -27.40 6.75
CA GLN A 117 21.25 -28.32 6.08
C GLN A 117 21.96 -27.66 4.90
N SER A 118 21.26 -26.89 4.07
CA SER A 118 21.88 -26.17 2.95
C SER A 118 22.90 -25.14 3.43
N ALA A 119 22.62 -24.42 4.52
CA ALA A 119 23.57 -23.49 5.13
C ALA A 119 24.83 -24.20 5.67
N VAL A 120 24.67 -25.37 6.28
CA VAL A 120 25.81 -26.18 6.74
C VAL A 120 26.62 -26.70 5.56
N LEU A 121 25.97 -27.14 4.49
CA LEU A 121 26.63 -27.63 3.27
C LEU A 121 27.43 -26.51 2.59
N ALA A 122 26.87 -25.31 2.47
CA ALA A 122 27.56 -24.14 1.92
C ALA A 122 28.86 -23.85 2.69
N LYS A 123 28.79 -23.85 4.03
CA LYS A 123 29.99 -23.66 4.88
C LYS A 123 31.03 -24.78 4.73
N ARG A 124 30.62 -26.00 4.37
CA ARG A 124 31.55 -27.11 4.10
C ARG A 124 32.20 -26.95 2.73
N MET A 125 31.42 -26.59 1.71
CA MET A 125 31.94 -26.32 0.36
C MET A 125 32.96 -25.17 0.38
N GLU A 126 32.73 -24.12 1.15
CA GLU A 126 33.70 -23.02 1.32
C GLU A 126 35.02 -23.48 1.96
N LYS A 127 34.98 -24.50 2.83
CA LYS A 127 36.17 -25.06 3.47
C LYS A 127 36.93 -26.06 2.60
N GLU A 128 36.27 -26.73 1.65
CA GLU A 128 36.93 -27.64 0.70
C GLU A 128 37.55 -26.93 -0.51
N ASN A 129 37.20 -25.67 -0.76
CA ASN A 129 37.77 -24.84 -1.83
C ASN A 129 39.03 -24.05 -1.41
N TYR A 130 39.62 -24.38 -0.26
CA TYR A 130 40.91 -23.87 0.23
C TYR A 130 41.86 -25.05 0.48
#